data_AF-A0A951EYD8-F1
#
_entry.id   AF-A0A951EYD8-F1
#
_cell.length_a   1.000
_cell.length_b   1.000
_cell.length_c   1.000
_cell.angle_alpha   90.00
_cell.angle_beta   90.00
_cell.angle_gamma   90.00
#
_symmetry.space_group_name_H-M   'P 1'
#
loop_
_entity.id
_entity.type
_entity.pdbx_description
1 polymer ?
#
loop_
_entity_poly.entity_id
_entity_poly.type
_entity_poly.pdbx_seq_one_letter_code
_entity_poly.pdbx_strand_id
1 'polypeptide(L)'
;MNRIAGLPNSDSNRAFDMFLKTRYLLEQTRGRVVFATGTPLSNTMAEMYTMLRYLAPGSLKECDVDHFDAWAANFAEAVTALELAPDGSGYRMHTRFA
;
A
#
# COMPACT_ATOMS: atom_id res chain seq x y z
N MET A 1 8.08 16.64 0.66
CA MET A 1 6.77 16.02 0.36
C MET A 1 5.81 16.37 1.47
N ASN A 2 4.63 16.90 1.15
CA ASN A 2 3.56 17.09 2.14
C ASN A 2 3.16 15.73 2.73
N ARG A 3 2.77 15.70 4.00
CA ARG A 3 2.31 14.48 4.67
C ARG A 3 1.02 13.99 4.01
N ILE A 4 1.10 12.88 3.28
CA ILE A 4 -0.09 12.23 2.70
C ILE A 4 -0.69 11.32 3.76
N ALA A 5 -1.98 11.51 4.05
CA ALA A 5 -2.68 10.67 5.00
C ALA A 5 -2.77 9.22 4.51
N GLY A 6 -2.59 8.28 5.43
CA GLY A 6 -2.58 6.85 5.12
C GLY A 6 -1.19 6.29 4.80
N LEU A 7 -0.14 7.11 4.72
CA LEU A 7 1.24 6.64 4.71
C LEU A 7 1.81 6.58 6.14
N PRO A 8 2.32 5.43 6.61
CA PRO A 8 3.01 5.37 7.89
C PRO A 8 4.36 6.09 7.82
N ASN A 9 4.75 6.75 8.92
CA ASN A 9 6.07 7.40 9.04
C ASN A 9 7.15 6.46 9.59
N SER A 10 6.82 5.18 9.76
CA SER A 10 7.69 4.19 10.40
C SER A 10 7.60 2.86 9.67
N ASP A 11 8.73 2.17 9.60
CA ASP A 11 8.81 0.83 9.03
C ASP A 11 8.07 -0.19 9.88
N SER A 12 7.53 -1.23 9.23
CA SER A 12 6.81 -2.32 9.88
C SER A 12 7.61 -3.62 9.78
N ASN A 13 8.13 -4.07 10.93
CA ASN A 13 8.81 -5.37 11.03
C ASN A 13 7.90 -6.53 10.59
N ARG A 14 6.59 -6.44 10.86
CA ARG A 14 5.61 -7.47 10.45
C ARG A 14 5.43 -7.49 8.94
N ALA A 15 5.37 -6.33 8.30
CA ALA A 15 5.27 -6.25 6.84
C ALA A 15 6.54 -6.78 6.18
N PHE A 16 7.72 -6.44 6.73
CA PHE A 16 8.99 -6.94 6.22
C PHE A 16 9.14 -8.46 6.38
N ASP A 17 8.77 -9.01 7.54
CA ASP A 17 8.75 -10.46 7.78
C ASP A 17 7.82 -11.19 6.78
N MET A 18 6.61 -10.66 6.55
CA MET A 18 5.69 -11.20 5.53
C MET A 18 6.24 -11.09 4.11
N PHE A 19 6.92 -9.98 3.79
CA PHE A 19 7.60 -9.83 2.51
C PHE A 19 8.62 -10.96 2.30
N LEU A 20 9.50 -11.22 3.28
CA LEU A 20 10.49 -12.28 3.17
C LEU A 20 9.85 -13.66 3.01
N LYS A 21 8.81 -13.96 3.81
CA LYS A 21 8.07 -15.23 3.75
C LYS A 21 7.40 -15.45 2.40
N THR A 22 6.76 -14.42 1.84
CA THR A 22 6.12 -14.54 0.52
C THR A 22 7.14 -14.77 -0.59
N ARG A 23 8.32 -14.12 -0.52
CA ARG A 23 9.41 -14.38 -1.50
C ARG A 23 9.88 -15.81 -1.46
N TYR A 24 10.19 -16.29 -0.26
CA TYR A 24 10.61 -17.67 -0.07
C TYR A 24 9.55 -18.66 -0.56
N LEU A 25 8.28 -18.47 -0.18
CA LEU A 25 7.20 -19.36 -0.62
C LEU A 25 7.02 -19.35 -2.12
N LEU A 26 7.04 -18.19 -2.78
CA LEU A 26 6.95 -18.10 -4.23
C LEU A 26 8.07 -18.89 -4.92
N GLU A 27 9.30 -18.87 -4.40
CA GLU A 27 10.40 -19.68 -4.93
C GLU A 27 10.13 -21.19 -4.75
N GLN A 28 9.67 -21.60 -3.56
CA GLN A 28 9.41 -23.02 -3.25
C GLN A 28 8.20 -23.60 -4.01
N THR A 29 7.18 -22.80 -4.28
CA THR A 29 5.89 -23.26 -4.84
C THR A 29 5.75 -23.00 -6.34
N ARG A 30 6.83 -22.60 -7.02
CA ARG A 30 6.81 -22.22 -8.44
C ARG A 30 5.86 -21.06 -8.72
N GLY A 31 5.96 -20.02 -7.90
CA GLY A 31 5.25 -18.74 -8.06
C GLY A 31 3.83 -18.72 -7.50
N ARG A 32 3.50 -19.58 -6.53
CA ARG A 32 2.11 -19.71 -6.02
C ARG A 32 2.01 -19.39 -4.53
N VAL A 33 1.28 -18.35 -4.19
CA VAL A 33 0.92 -18.02 -2.81
C VAL A 33 -0.51 -17.51 -2.77
N VAL A 34 -1.26 -17.89 -1.73
CA VAL A 34 -2.65 -17.45 -1.53
C VAL A 34 -2.78 -16.93 -0.12
N PHE A 35 -3.35 -15.74 0.03
CA PHE A 35 -3.69 -15.17 1.33
C PHE A 35 -5.16 -15.47 1.64
N ALA A 36 -5.45 -15.74 2.90
CA ALA A 36 -6.81 -15.97 3.40
C ALA A 36 -7.18 -14.88 4.40
N THR A 37 -7.71 -13.75 3.90
CA THR A 37 -8.17 -12.62 4.72
C THR A 37 -9.51 -12.10 4.19
N GLY A 38 -10.43 -11.77 5.10
CA GLY A 38 -11.70 -11.11 4.75
C GLY A 38 -11.57 -9.60 4.53
N THR A 39 -10.43 -9.01 4.90
CA THR A 39 -10.18 -7.57 4.83
C THR A 39 -8.75 -7.33 4.32
N PRO A 40 -8.46 -7.62 3.03
CA PRO A 40 -7.11 -7.46 2.48
C PRO A 40 -6.64 -6.01 2.44
N LEU A 41 -7.59 -5.08 2.34
CA LEU A 41 -7.38 -3.63 2.35
C LEU A 41 -8.32 -3.06 3.40
N SER A 42 -7.76 -2.29 4.34
CA SER A 42 -8.56 -1.63 5.38
C SER A 42 -8.87 -0.21 4.94
N ASN A 43 -7.86 0.65 4.82
CA ASN A 43 -8.09 2.10 4.70
C ASN A 43 -7.02 2.87 3.92
N THR A 44 -6.00 2.22 3.34
CA THR A 44 -4.90 2.97 2.69
C THR A 44 -4.51 2.37 1.33
N MET A 45 -4.17 3.24 0.38
CA MET A 45 -3.60 2.83 -0.92
C MET A 45 -2.24 2.16 -0.76
N ALA A 46 -1.50 2.47 0.30
CA ALA A 46 -0.25 1.79 0.62
C ALA A 46 -0.45 0.32 0.97
N GLU A 47 -1.57 -0.07 1.59
CA GLU A 47 -1.93 -1.48 1.79
C GLU A 47 -2.14 -2.20 0.46
N MET A 48 -2.75 -1.52 -0.52
CA MET A 48 -2.96 -2.08 -1.86
C MET A 48 -1.63 -2.39 -2.54
N TYR A 49 -0.71 -1.43 -2.57
CA TYR A 49 0.64 -1.67 -3.08
C TYR A 49 1.36 -2.78 -2.30
N THR A 50 1.23 -2.79 -0.97
CA THR A 50 1.86 -3.82 -0.12
C THR A 50 1.35 -5.21 -0.47
N MET A 51 0.05 -5.37 -0.71
CA MET A 51 -0.56 -6.62 -1.15
C MET A 51 -0.08 -7.04 -2.54
N LEU A 52 0.01 -6.12 -3.50
CA LEU A 52 0.58 -6.39 -4.82
C LEU A 52 2.05 -6.82 -4.72
N ARG A 53 2.81 -6.17 -3.84
CA ARG A 53 4.21 -6.52 -3.58
C ARG A 53 4.38 -7.93 -3.01
N TYR A 54 3.37 -8.46 -2.32
CA TYR A 54 3.37 -9.85 -1.86
C TYR A 54 2.90 -10.84 -2.92
N LEU A 55 1.80 -10.53 -3.61
CA LEU A 55 1.05 -11.50 -4.42
C LEU A 55 1.37 -11.44 -5.91
N ALA A 56 1.69 -10.25 -6.45
CA ALA A 56 1.88 -10.02 -7.88
C ALA A 56 3.22 -9.31 -8.21
N PRO A 57 4.36 -9.76 -7.66
CA PRO A 57 5.60 -9.02 -7.85
C PRO A 57 6.22 -9.15 -9.24
N GLY A 58 5.85 -10.18 -10.01
CA GLY A 58 6.23 -10.28 -11.42
C GLY A 58 5.59 -9.15 -12.22
N SER A 59 4.28 -8.96 -12.06
CA SER A 59 3.53 -7.90 -12.74
C SER A 59 4.02 -6.49 -12.40
N LEU A 60 4.38 -6.23 -11.13
CA LEU A 60 4.96 -4.94 -10.75
C LEU A 60 6.29 -4.67 -11.48
N LYS A 61 7.13 -5.71 -11.64
CA LYS A 61 8.41 -5.59 -12.37
C LYS A 61 8.20 -5.46 -13.87
N GLU A 62 7.28 -6.22 -14.45
CA GLU A 62 6.94 -6.16 -15.88
C GLU A 62 6.44 -4.77 -16.29
N CYS A 63 5.76 -4.08 -15.38
CA CYS A 63 5.25 -2.72 -15.59
C CYS A 63 6.20 -1.60 -15.10
N ASP A 64 7.42 -1.93 -14.63
CA ASP A 64 8.41 -0.96 -14.09
C ASP A 64 7.86 -0.07 -12.95
N VAL A 65 7.01 -0.66 -12.10
CA VAL A 65 6.35 0.00 -10.95
C VAL A 65 6.53 -0.80 -9.66
N ASP A 66 7.67 -1.48 -9.52
CA ASP A 66 8.03 -2.28 -8.35
C ASP A 66 8.53 -1.44 -7.17
N HIS A 67 8.64 -0.12 -7.35
CA HIS A 67 8.80 0.88 -6.31
C HIS A 67 7.50 1.62 -6.03
N PHE A 68 7.25 1.95 -4.76
CA PHE A 68 5.99 2.57 -4.33
C PHE A 68 5.73 3.91 -5.03
N ASP A 69 6.74 4.77 -5.14
CA ASP A 69 6.57 6.09 -5.76
C ASP A 69 6.23 5.98 -7.26
N ALA A 70 6.85 5.03 -7.96
CA ALA A 70 6.55 4.75 -9.36
C ALA A 70 5.13 4.19 -9.52
N TRP A 71 4.72 3.27 -8.65
CA TRP A 71 3.35 2.76 -8.62
C TRP A 71 2.33 3.87 -8.32
N ALA A 72 2.57 4.67 -7.28
CA ALA A 72 1.68 5.75 -6.89
C ALA A 72 1.54 6.81 -7.99
N ALA A 73 2.62 7.13 -8.71
CA ALA A 73 2.56 8.07 -9.83
C ALA A 73 1.69 7.58 -11.00
N ASN A 74 1.49 6.27 -11.14
CA ASN A 74 0.68 5.67 -12.21
C ASN A 74 -0.75 5.37 -11.78
N PHE A 75 -0.97 5.04 -10.50
CA PHE A 75 -2.24 4.46 -10.03
C PHE A 75 -2.88 5.21 -8.86
N ALA A 76 -2.29 6.30 -8.39
CA ALA A 76 -2.83 7.09 -7.28
C ALA A 76 -2.78 8.59 -7.58
N GLU A 77 -3.78 9.32 -7.12
CA GLU A 77 -3.79 10.78 -7.18
C GLU A 77 -3.84 11.38 -5.78
N ALA A 78 -2.97 12.34 -5.49
CA ALA A 78 -3.01 13.06 -4.20
C ALA A 78 -4.12 14.12 -4.22
N VAL A 79 -5.29 13.75 -3.70
CA VAL A 79 -6.45 14.66 -3.62
C VAL A 79 -6.45 15.38 -2.28
N THR A 80 -6.51 16.71 -2.33
CA THR A 80 -6.71 17.55 -1.16
C THR A 80 -8.17 17.98 -1.09
N ALA A 81 -8.87 17.51 -0.07
CA ALA A 81 -10.28 17.80 0.14
C ALA A 81 -10.55 18.40 1.52
N LEU A 82 -11.65 19.12 1.64
CA LEU A 82 -12.17 19.59 2.92
C LEU A 82 -12.81 18.41 3.64
N GLU A 83 -12.31 18.06 4.82
CA GLU A 83 -12.81 16.97 5.65
C GLU A 83 -13.24 17.50 7.03
N LEU A 84 -14.27 16.90 7.62
CA LEU A 84 -14.62 17.17 9.00
C LEU A 84 -13.47 16.69 9.91
N ALA A 85 -13.05 17.53 10.85
CA ALA A 85 -12.04 17.17 11.81
C ALA A 85 -12.53 15.98 12.68
N PRO A 86 -11.65 15.04 13.08
CA PRO A 86 -12.06 13.83 13.80
C PRO A 86 -12.73 14.10 15.16
N ASP A 87 -12.47 15.27 15.74
CA ASP A 87 -13.04 15.78 16.98
C ASP A 87 -14.36 16.55 16.78
N GLY A 88 -14.84 16.68 15.53
CA GLY A 88 -16.06 17.38 15.18
C GLY A 88 -15.98 18.90 15.34
N SER A 89 -14.80 19.47 15.62
CA SER A 89 -14.64 20.90 15.95
C SER A 89 -14.72 21.84 14.74
N GLY A 90 -14.68 21.30 13.52
CA GLY A 90 -14.75 22.07 12.29
C GLY A 90 -14.24 21.29 11.08
N TYR A 91 -13.83 22.01 10.04
CA TYR A 91 -13.29 21.41 8.82
C TYR A 91 -11.80 21.66 8.70
N ARG A 92 -11.07 20.68 8.16
CA ARG A 92 -9.64 20.78 7.84
C ARG A 92 -9.39 20.32 6.41
N MET A 93 -8.47 20.99 5.73
CA MET A 93 -7.94 20.47 4.47
C MET A 93 -7.08 19.25 4.77
N HIS A 94 -7.30 18.16 4.04
CA HIS A 94 -6.59 16.92 4.25
C HIS A 94 -6.26 16.30 2.89
N THR A 95 -4.99 15.90 2.74
CA THR A 95 -4.49 15.31 1.50
C THR A 95 -4.39 13.79 1.67
N ARG A 96 -5.06 13.04 0.81
CA ARG A 96 -5.03 11.57 0.76
C ARG A 96 -4.78 11.09 -0.66
N PHE A 97 -4.28 9.86 -0.82
CA PHE A 97 -4.32 9.20 -2.12
C PHE A 97 -5.76 8.76 -2.43
N ALA A 98 -6.22 9.05 -3.64
CA ALA A 98 -7.45 8.57 -4.26
C ALA A 98 -7.12 7.55 -5.37
#